data_AF-A0A7R9C2S7-F1
#
_entry.id   AF-A0A7R9C2S7-F1
#
_cell.length_a   1.000
_cell.length_b   1.000
_cell.length_c   1.000
_cell.angle_alpha   90.00
_cell.angle_beta   90.00
_cell.angle_gamma   90.00
#
_symmetry.space_group_name_H-M   'P 1'
#
loop_
_entity.id
_entity.type
_entity.pdbx_description
1 polymer ?
#
loop_
_entity_poly.entity_id
_entity_poly.type
_entity_poly.pdbx_seq_one_letter_code
_entity_poly.pdbx_strand_id
1 'polypeptide(L)'
;NDFFASSDDHPQFPPVPKWIWLIVAINVFLAHTLDGIDGKQARRTKTSGPLGELFDHGLDSWTTVFIPTCLYSVFGRSDFSISPWRMYFCLWNVFACFFLSHWEKYNTGCLFLPWGYDYSMVSSMIVFFLTFVAGHGIWKFEVPIAGQAVPAGGLFELLMYCRLIVHQMCGTRCNTFNITLVPLMLGAFVVALVPQSVEIEYVMLQLTAAVVTLYHLFYGVCVVRQMCNHFNIMA
;
A
#
# COMPACT_ATOMS: atom_id res chain seq x y z
N ASN A 1 -20.89 14.25 -2.22
CA ASN A 1 -21.07 13.15 -1.25
C ASN A 1 -19.87 13.13 -0.35
N ASP A 2 -19.99 13.69 0.84
CA ASP A 2 -18.89 13.68 1.79
C ASP A 2 -18.85 12.34 2.52
N PHE A 3 -17.66 11.81 2.79
CA PHE A 3 -17.47 10.50 3.41
C PHE A 3 -16.57 10.65 4.64
N PHE A 4 -17.18 10.70 5.83
CA PHE A 4 -16.50 10.94 7.11
C PHE A 4 -16.61 9.74 8.06
N ALA A 5 -16.60 8.51 7.52
CA ALA A 5 -16.60 7.33 8.38
C ALA A 5 -15.41 7.35 9.35
N SER A 6 -15.64 6.87 10.59
CA SER A 6 -14.64 6.84 11.67
C SER A 6 -14.21 8.22 12.21
N SER A 7 -14.98 9.27 11.91
CA SER A 7 -14.82 10.62 12.47
C SER A 7 -15.77 10.89 13.62
N ASP A 8 -15.27 11.52 14.69
CA ASP A 8 -16.12 12.01 15.78
C ASP A 8 -16.70 13.41 15.48
N ASP A 9 -16.07 14.19 14.59
CA ASP A 9 -16.53 15.52 14.15
C ASP A 9 -17.82 15.47 13.32
N HIS A 10 -18.13 14.30 12.73
CA HIS A 10 -19.23 14.12 11.80
C HIS A 10 -20.14 12.94 12.18
N PRO A 11 -20.87 13.03 13.30
CA PRO A 11 -21.65 11.91 13.87
C PRO A 11 -22.80 11.43 12.98
N GLN A 12 -23.20 12.23 11.98
CA GLN A 12 -24.18 11.85 10.97
C GLN A 12 -23.70 10.74 10.02
N PHE A 13 -22.38 10.52 9.93
CA PHE A 13 -21.80 9.42 9.17
C PHE A 13 -21.45 8.27 10.13
N PRO A 14 -22.16 7.13 10.07
CA PRO A 14 -21.89 6.04 10.98
C PRO A 14 -20.48 5.47 10.76
N PRO A 15 -19.79 5.03 11.83
CA PRO A 15 -18.50 4.37 11.70
C PRO A 15 -18.64 3.02 10.99
N VAL A 16 -17.53 2.55 10.43
CA VAL A 16 -17.47 1.22 9.78
C VAL A 16 -17.83 0.14 10.81
N PRO A 17 -18.77 -0.78 10.50
CA PRO A 17 -19.15 -1.87 11.40
C PRO A 17 -17.96 -2.68 11.90
N LYS A 18 -17.90 -2.93 13.22
CA LYS A 18 -16.73 -3.57 13.87
C LYS A 18 -16.32 -4.90 13.25
N TRP A 19 -17.28 -5.75 12.87
CA TRP A 19 -17.03 -7.08 12.30
C TRP A 19 -16.26 -7.02 10.97
N ILE A 20 -16.34 -5.91 10.22
CA ILE A 20 -15.56 -5.73 8.98
C ILE A 20 -14.08 -5.72 9.33
N TRP A 21 -13.67 -5.04 10.40
CA TRP A 21 -12.28 -4.99 10.83
C TRP A 21 -11.73 -6.36 11.23
N LEU A 22 -12.56 -7.25 11.79
CA LEU A 22 -12.16 -8.64 12.07
C LEU A 22 -11.88 -9.40 10.77
N ILE A 23 -12.77 -9.28 9.79
CA ILE A 23 -12.58 -9.92 8.48
C ILE A 23 -11.33 -9.37 7.79
N VAL A 24 -11.11 -8.06 7.82
CA VAL A 24 -9.91 -7.43 7.26
C VAL A 24 -8.65 -7.94 7.97
N ALA A 25 -8.64 -8.02 9.31
CA ALA A 25 -7.50 -8.55 10.07
C ALA A 25 -7.17 -9.99 9.67
N ILE A 26 -8.19 -10.86 9.57
CA ILE A 26 -8.03 -12.26 9.15
C ILE A 26 -7.50 -12.33 7.71
N ASN A 27 -8.07 -11.54 6.79
CA ASN A 27 -7.64 -11.54 5.39
C ASN A 27 -6.21 -11.03 5.22
N VAL A 28 -5.79 -9.99 5.97
CA VAL A 28 -4.41 -9.50 5.93
C VAL A 28 -3.44 -10.55 6.49
N PHE A 29 -3.81 -11.22 7.59
CA PHE A 29 -3.03 -12.33 8.13
C PHE A 29 -2.88 -13.47 7.11
N LEU A 30 -3.99 -13.89 6.50
CA LEU A 30 -3.99 -14.95 5.50
C LEU A 30 -3.19 -14.55 4.27
N ALA A 31 -3.39 -13.34 3.74
CA ALA A 31 -2.66 -12.83 2.59
C ALA A 31 -1.14 -12.88 2.85
N HIS A 32 -0.69 -12.28 3.95
CA HIS A 32 0.72 -12.27 4.31
C HIS A 32 1.31 -13.66 4.57
N THR A 33 0.53 -14.55 5.22
CA THR A 33 1.00 -15.90 5.55
C THR A 33 1.09 -16.77 4.30
N LEU A 34 0.10 -16.71 3.41
CA LEU A 34 0.06 -17.51 2.19
C LEU A 34 1.13 -17.06 1.20
N ASP A 35 1.30 -15.75 1.06
CA ASP A 35 2.41 -15.10 0.34
C ASP A 35 3.77 -15.64 0.83
N GLY A 36 4.02 -15.60 2.14
CA GLY A 36 5.29 -16.11 2.69
C GLY A 36 5.52 -17.63 2.55
N ILE A 37 4.52 -18.41 2.12
CA ILE A 37 4.58 -19.88 1.98
C ILE A 37 4.72 -20.31 0.52
N ASP A 38 4.20 -19.55 -0.45
CA ASP A 38 4.06 -19.99 -1.83
C ASP A 38 5.40 -20.32 -2.50
N GLY A 39 6.43 -19.48 -2.33
CA GLY A 39 7.77 -19.68 -2.88
C GLY A 39 8.51 -20.79 -2.17
N LYS A 40 8.29 -20.96 -0.85
CA LYS A 40 8.82 -22.10 -0.09
C LYS A 40 8.23 -23.40 -0.61
N GLN A 41 6.93 -23.41 -0.85
CA GLN A 41 6.23 -24.58 -1.38
C GLN A 41 6.69 -24.87 -2.81
N ALA A 42 6.78 -23.86 -3.69
CA ALA A 42 7.25 -24.02 -5.06
C ALA A 42 8.68 -24.61 -5.14
N ARG A 43 9.58 -24.19 -4.24
CA ARG A 43 10.92 -24.79 -4.14
C ARG A 43 10.86 -26.25 -3.67
N ARG A 44 10.01 -26.55 -2.68
CA ARG A 44 9.84 -27.92 -2.16
C ARG A 44 9.28 -28.88 -3.21
N THR A 45 8.32 -28.43 -4.01
CA THR A 45 7.67 -29.22 -5.07
C THR A 45 8.43 -29.19 -6.39
N LYS A 46 9.54 -28.44 -6.49
CA LYS A 46 10.31 -28.21 -7.73
C LYS A 46 9.46 -27.61 -8.86
N THR A 47 8.53 -26.72 -8.50
CA THR A 47 7.64 -26.00 -9.43
C THR A 47 7.94 -24.51 -9.49
N SER A 48 9.09 -24.07 -9.00
CA SER A 48 9.55 -22.68 -9.14
C SER A 48 9.70 -22.28 -10.61
N GLY A 49 9.25 -21.09 -10.98
CA GLY A 49 9.44 -20.54 -12.31
C GLY A 49 9.03 -19.07 -12.43
N PRO A 50 9.38 -18.42 -13.55
CA PRO A 50 9.14 -16.99 -13.77
C PRO A 50 7.66 -16.60 -13.71
N LEU A 51 6.76 -17.54 -14.04
CA LEU A 51 5.33 -17.33 -13.96
C LEU A 51 4.85 -17.20 -12.51
N GLY A 52 5.29 -18.09 -11.62
CA GLY A 52 4.90 -18.03 -10.21
C GLY A 52 5.36 -16.71 -9.60
N GLU A 53 6.60 -16.34 -9.90
CA GLU A 53 7.21 -15.06 -9.49
C GLU A 53 6.46 -13.84 -10.06
N LEU A 54 6.01 -13.89 -11.32
CA LEU A 54 5.21 -12.82 -11.91
C LEU A 54 3.83 -12.67 -11.27
N PHE A 55 3.18 -13.79 -10.93
CA PHE A 55 1.86 -13.78 -10.30
C PHE A 55 1.92 -13.28 -8.86
N ASP A 56 2.89 -13.78 -8.10
CA ASP A 56 3.24 -13.35 -6.74
C ASP A 56 3.42 -11.82 -6.67
N HIS A 57 4.37 -11.31 -7.45
CA HIS A 57 4.65 -9.88 -7.56
C HIS A 57 3.47 -9.03 -8.06
N GLY A 58 2.66 -9.59 -8.97
CA GLY A 58 1.49 -8.93 -9.52
C GLY A 58 0.34 -8.80 -8.51
N LEU A 59 0.20 -9.77 -7.59
CA LEU A 59 -0.73 -9.67 -6.48
C LEU A 59 -0.22 -8.70 -5.41
N ASP A 60 1.07 -8.77 -5.09
CA ASP A 60 1.72 -7.84 -4.16
C ASP A 60 1.51 -6.38 -4.55
N SER A 61 1.61 -6.06 -5.85
CA SER A 61 1.41 -4.69 -6.32
C SER A 61 0.02 -4.15 -6.02
N TRP A 62 -1.03 -4.97 -6.02
CA TRP A 62 -2.38 -4.55 -5.61
C TRP A 62 -2.49 -4.29 -4.10
N THR A 63 -1.79 -5.11 -3.28
CA THR A 63 -1.83 -4.94 -1.82
C THR A 63 -1.24 -3.60 -1.38
N THR A 64 -0.29 -3.04 -2.15
CA THR A 64 0.29 -1.71 -1.91
C THR A 64 -0.74 -0.57 -1.94
N VAL A 65 -1.90 -0.78 -2.56
CA VAL A 65 -3.01 0.18 -2.59
C VAL A 65 -4.03 -0.11 -1.50
N PHE A 66 -4.52 -1.35 -1.48
CA PHE A 66 -5.68 -1.69 -0.66
C PHE A 66 -5.37 -1.63 0.84
N ILE A 67 -4.23 -2.16 1.28
CA ILE A 67 -3.91 -2.23 2.71
C ILE A 67 -3.71 -0.83 3.32
N PRO A 68 -2.89 0.07 2.75
CA PRO A 68 -2.77 1.43 3.29
C PRO A 68 -4.08 2.21 3.24
N THR A 69 -4.89 2.04 2.18
CA THR A 69 -6.20 2.69 2.08
C THR A 69 -7.17 2.19 3.15
N CYS A 70 -7.17 0.89 3.45
CA CYS A 70 -7.94 0.33 4.56
C CYS A 70 -7.43 0.80 5.93
N LEU A 71 -6.12 0.99 6.11
CA LEU A 71 -5.59 1.56 7.35
C LEU A 71 -6.02 3.01 7.52
N TYR A 72 -6.03 3.79 6.45
CA TYR A 72 -6.50 5.18 6.51
C TYR A 72 -7.96 5.28 6.98
N SER A 73 -8.83 4.38 6.56
CA SER A 73 -10.24 4.38 7.00
C SER A 73 -10.44 3.98 8.48
N VAL A 74 -9.42 3.41 9.15
CA VAL A 74 -9.43 3.19 10.60
C VAL A 74 -9.37 4.52 11.35
N PHE A 75 -8.51 5.43 10.92
CA PHE A 75 -8.30 6.73 11.56
C PHE A 75 -9.35 7.78 11.14
N GLY A 76 -9.98 7.59 9.99
CA GLY A 76 -10.89 8.57 9.38
C GLY A 76 -10.13 9.62 8.57
N ARG A 77 -10.79 10.71 8.16
CA ARG A 77 -10.20 11.77 7.30
C ARG A 77 -10.14 13.16 7.94
N SER A 78 -10.45 13.24 9.22
CA SER A 78 -10.73 14.47 9.98
C SER A 78 -9.97 14.41 11.32
N ASP A 79 -10.64 14.60 12.45
CA ASP A 79 -10.15 14.40 13.81
C ASP A 79 -9.17 13.24 14.00
N PHE A 80 -8.01 13.57 14.57
CA PHE A 80 -6.91 12.67 14.91
C PHE A 80 -6.34 11.84 13.75
N SER A 81 -6.65 12.22 12.51
CA SER A 81 -6.13 11.61 11.29
C SER A 81 -5.31 12.61 10.45
N ILE A 82 -4.95 12.21 9.24
CA ILE A 82 -4.30 13.04 8.23
C ILE A 82 -5.30 13.41 7.12
N SER A 83 -5.05 14.53 6.44
CA SER A 83 -5.85 14.91 5.28
C SER A 83 -5.68 13.88 4.15
N PRO A 84 -6.68 13.70 3.27
CA PRO A 84 -6.57 12.80 2.12
C PRO A 84 -5.38 13.14 1.23
N TRP A 85 -5.01 14.42 1.17
CA TRP A 85 -3.80 14.87 0.48
C TRP A 85 -2.51 14.26 1.04
N ARG A 86 -2.36 14.25 2.36
CA ARG A 86 -1.20 13.62 3.02
C ARG A 86 -1.23 12.10 2.84
N MET A 87 -2.42 11.50 2.91
CA MET A 87 -2.60 10.08 2.59
C MET A 87 -2.19 9.75 1.16
N TYR A 88 -2.49 10.62 0.21
CA TYR A 88 -2.09 10.44 -1.19
C TYR A 88 -0.56 10.37 -1.34
N PHE A 89 0.19 11.24 -0.66
CA PHE A 89 1.65 11.14 -0.62
C PHE A 89 2.15 9.89 0.10
N CYS A 90 1.45 9.42 1.14
CA CYS A 90 1.75 8.13 1.78
C CYS A 90 1.58 6.96 0.80
N LEU A 91 0.54 6.96 -0.04
CA LEU A 91 0.34 5.94 -1.07
C LEU A 91 1.46 5.97 -2.13
N TRP A 92 1.83 7.16 -2.61
CA TRP A 92 2.96 7.30 -3.53
C TRP A 92 4.28 6.86 -2.92
N ASN A 93 4.48 7.10 -1.62
CA ASN A 93 5.63 6.60 -0.89
C ASN A 93 5.71 5.07 -0.89
N VAL A 94 4.59 4.39 -0.62
CA VAL A 94 4.53 2.92 -0.67
C VAL A 94 4.79 2.41 -2.09
N PHE A 95 4.21 3.04 -3.11
CA PHE A 95 4.48 2.71 -4.50
C PHE A 95 5.95 2.90 -4.88
N ALA A 96 6.58 4.00 -4.43
CA ALA A 96 8.01 4.22 -4.62
C ALA A 96 8.83 3.11 -3.95
N CYS A 97 8.53 2.73 -2.71
CA CYS A 97 9.20 1.61 -2.03
C CYS A 97 9.09 0.32 -2.84
N PHE A 98 7.87 -0.03 -3.24
CA PHE A 98 7.60 -1.24 -4.03
C PHE A 98 8.38 -1.20 -5.35
N PHE A 99 8.27 -0.09 -6.09
CA PHE A 99 8.95 0.07 -7.36
C PHE A 99 10.48 -0.03 -7.23
N LEU A 100 11.08 0.67 -6.25
CA LEU A 100 12.53 0.68 -6.06
C LEU A 100 13.08 -0.70 -5.69
N SER A 101 12.39 -1.47 -4.85
CA SER A 101 12.80 -2.85 -4.52
C SER A 101 12.78 -3.77 -5.74
N HIS A 102 11.80 -3.60 -6.63
CA HIS A 102 11.71 -4.36 -7.87
C HIS A 102 12.74 -3.90 -8.90
N TRP A 103 13.05 -2.60 -8.92
CA TRP A 103 14.15 -2.07 -9.71
C TRP A 103 15.49 -2.63 -9.24
N GLU A 104 15.73 -2.69 -7.94
CA GLU A 104 16.93 -3.31 -7.38
C GLU A 104 17.02 -4.78 -7.80
N LYS A 105 15.92 -5.53 -7.68
CA LYS A 105 15.83 -6.91 -8.16
C LYS A 105 16.16 -7.02 -9.65
N TYR A 106 15.61 -6.15 -10.49
CA TYR A 106 15.87 -6.15 -11.93
C TYR A 106 17.36 -5.96 -12.25
N ASN A 107 18.06 -5.12 -11.49
CA ASN A 107 19.50 -4.87 -11.70
C ASN A 107 20.40 -5.95 -11.07
N THR A 108 20.03 -6.50 -9.92
CA THR A 108 20.88 -7.38 -9.12
C THR A 108 20.56 -8.87 -9.27
N GLY A 109 19.37 -9.19 -9.79
CA GLY A 109 18.82 -10.56 -9.82
C GLY A 109 18.32 -11.07 -8.47
N CYS A 110 18.39 -10.26 -7.40
CA CYS A 110 18.01 -10.65 -6.05
C CYS A 110 16.98 -9.67 -5.48
N LEU A 111 15.84 -10.18 -5.03
CA LEU A 111 14.89 -9.39 -4.26
C LEU A 111 15.18 -9.58 -2.77
N PHE A 112 15.82 -8.59 -2.16
CA PHE A 112 15.97 -8.55 -0.72
C PHE A 112 14.85 -7.70 -0.12
N LEU A 113 13.92 -8.34 0.59
CA LEU A 113 12.96 -7.64 1.44
C LEU A 113 13.51 -7.61 2.87
N PRO A 114 13.87 -6.43 3.40
CA PRO A 114 14.12 -6.29 4.83
C PRO A 114 12.85 -6.61 5.63
N TRP A 115 13.04 -6.97 6.90
CA TRP A 115 11.97 -7.24 7.88
C TRP A 115 10.91 -6.13 8.00
N GLY A 116 11.19 -4.93 7.47
CA GLY A 116 10.23 -3.83 7.41
C GLY A 116 8.87 -4.28 6.86
N TYR A 117 8.85 -5.01 5.74
CA TYR A 117 7.61 -5.49 5.12
C TYR A 117 6.79 -6.39 6.07
N ASP A 118 7.44 -7.39 6.68
CA ASP A 118 6.78 -8.28 7.64
C ASP A 118 6.22 -7.49 8.84
N TYR A 119 7.00 -6.54 9.37
CA TYR A 119 6.54 -5.67 10.44
C TYR A 119 5.34 -4.81 10.02
N SER A 120 5.22 -4.37 8.75
CA SER A 120 4.02 -3.65 8.28
C SER A 120 2.81 -4.54 8.28
N MET A 121 2.92 -5.76 7.77
CA MET A 121 1.76 -6.63 7.63
C MET A 121 1.24 -7.07 8.99
N VAL A 122 2.15 -7.44 9.89
CA VAL A 122 1.80 -7.79 11.28
C VAL A 122 1.22 -6.58 12.03
N SER A 123 1.83 -5.39 11.92
CA SER A 123 1.29 -4.20 12.58
C SER A 123 -0.08 -3.80 12.03
N SER A 124 -0.29 -3.90 10.71
CA SER A 124 -1.58 -3.63 10.08
C SER A 124 -2.66 -4.59 10.59
N MET A 125 -2.35 -5.90 10.64
CA MET A 125 -3.23 -6.91 11.22
C MET A 125 -3.60 -6.58 12.68
N ILE A 126 -2.62 -6.18 13.51
CA ILE A 126 -2.86 -5.79 14.90
C ILE A 126 -3.77 -4.56 14.98
N VAL A 127 -3.53 -3.53 14.16
CA VAL A 127 -4.38 -2.33 14.11
C VAL A 127 -5.82 -2.70 13.77
N PHE A 128 -6.05 -3.52 12.75
CA PHE A 128 -7.40 -3.96 12.39
C PHE A 128 -8.06 -4.78 13.50
N PHE A 129 -7.32 -5.69 14.14
CA PHE A 129 -7.84 -6.49 15.24
C PHE A 129 -8.21 -5.63 16.47
N LEU A 130 -7.36 -4.68 16.85
CA LEU A 130 -7.66 -3.74 17.94
C LEU A 130 -8.87 -2.87 17.62
N THR A 131 -9.01 -2.44 16.36
CA THR A 131 -10.17 -1.68 15.88
C THR A 131 -11.46 -2.51 15.93
N PHE A 132 -11.38 -3.82 15.69
CA PHE A 132 -12.51 -4.72 15.91
C PHE A 132 -12.93 -4.78 17.39
N VAL A 133 -11.98 -5.00 18.30
CA VAL A 133 -12.27 -5.17 19.73
C VAL A 133 -12.81 -3.89 20.34
N ALA A 134 -12.08 -2.78 20.18
CA ALA A 134 -12.37 -1.55 20.92
C ALA A 134 -13.10 -0.49 20.08
N GLY A 135 -13.12 -0.61 18.75
CA GLY A 135 -13.66 0.40 17.83
C GLY A 135 -12.61 1.44 17.42
N HIS A 136 -12.99 2.35 16.52
CA HIS A 136 -12.07 3.38 16.01
C HIS A 136 -11.67 4.42 17.06
N GLY A 137 -12.48 4.61 18.11
CA GLY A 137 -12.24 5.60 19.17
C GLY A 137 -10.90 5.44 19.90
N ILE A 138 -10.30 4.24 19.93
CA ILE A 138 -8.98 4.04 20.55
C ILE A 138 -7.86 4.77 19.82
N TRP A 139 -8.09 5.17 18.57
CA TRP A 139 -7.11 5.88 17.74
C TRP A 139 -7.26 7.40 17.83
N LYS A 140 -8.17 7.89 18.69
CA LYS A 140 -8.44 9.32 18.93
C LYS A 140 -7.55 9.84 20.06
N PHE A 141 -6.25 9.85 19.81
CA PHE A 141 -5.24 10.34 20.74
C PHE A 141 -4.12 11.11 20.04
N GLU A 142 -3.39 11.88 20.84
CA GLU A 142 -2.19 12.60 20.43
C GLU A 142 -1.00 12.17 21.28
N VAL A 143 0.17 12.13 20.67
CA VAL A 143 1.44 11.83 21.34
C VAL A 143 2.31 13.07 21.31
N PRO A 144 2.90 13.49 22.45
CA PRO A 144 3.82 14.61 22.49
C PRO A 144 5.16 14.19 21.86
N ILE A 145 5.49 14.73 20.69
CA ILE A 145 6.76 14.51 19.98
C ILE A 145 7.43 15.86 19.77
N ALA A 146 8.65 16.02 20.28
CA ALA A 146 9.44 17.27 20.17
C ALA A 146 8.67 18.53 20.61
N GLY A 147 7.80 18.41 21.62
CA GLY A 147 7.00 19.52 22.14
C GLY A 147 5.74 19.85 21.34
N GLN A 148 5.43 19.09 20.28
CA GLN A 148 4.19 19.20 19.51
C GLN A 148 3.28 18.00 19.76
N ALA A 149 1.97 18.23 19.84
CA ALA A 149 0.99 17.17 19.91
C ALA A 149 0.75 16.60 18.51
N VAL A 150 1.16 15.34 18.29
CA VAL A 150 1.02 14.66 17.00
C VAL A 150 -0.14 13.68 17.07
N PRO A 151 -1.17 13.82 16.21
CA PRO A 151 -2.31 12.89 16.20
C PRO A 151 -1.88 11.49 15.74
N ALA A 152 -2.65 10.47 16.15
CA ALA A 152 -2.36 9.07 15.81
C ALA A 152 -2.17 8.84 14.30
N GLY A 153 -2.99 9.46 13.44
CA GLY A 153 -2.81 9.39 11.98
C GLY A 153 -1.49 10.03 11.51
N GLY A 154 -1.03 11.10 12.15
CA GLY A 154 0.27 11.73 11.86
C GLY A 154 1.46 10.85 12.28
N LEU A 155 1.33 10.13 13.39
CA LEU A 155 2.31 9.10 13.79
C LEU A 155 2.35 7.96 12.75
N PHE A 156 1.20 7.52 12.26
CA PHE A 156 1.11 6.50 11.22
C PHE A 156 1.78 6.96 9.91
N GLU A 157 1.51 8.19 9.46
CA GLU A 157 2.18 8.79 8.29
C GLU A 157 3.71 8.81 8.46
N LEU A 158 4.21 9.22 9.64
CA LEU A 158 5.65 9.22 9.92
C LEU A 158 6.24 7.80 9.79
N LEU A 159 5.56 6.79 10.33
CA LEU A 159 5.98 5.39 10.21
C LEU A 159 6.00 4.91 8.75
N MET A 160 5.07 5.38 7.91
CA MET A 160 5.07 5.08 6.48
C MET A 160 6.28 5.72 5.78
N TYR A 161 6.59 6.98 6.05
CA TYR A 161 7.74 7.64 5.42
C TYR A 161 9.09 7.07 5.87
N CYS A 162 9.25 6.73 7.15
CA CYS A 162 10.50 6.13 7.65
C CYS A 162 10.86 4.82 6.94
N ARG A 163 9.88 4.10 6.37
CA ARG A 163 10.12 2.87 5.62
C ARG A 163 10.92 3.09 4.35
N LEU A 164 10.73 4.21 3.63
CA LEU A 164 11.55 4.53 2.44
C LEU A 164 13.03 4.58 2.81
N ILE A 165 13.35 5.20 3.95
CA ILE A 165 14.73 5.37 4.42
C ILE A 165 15.34 4.00 4.72
N VAL A 166 14.63 3.13 5.43
CA VAL A 166 15.12 1.78 5.79
C VAL A 166 15.24 0.88 4.56
N HIS A 167 14.30 0.93 3.61
CA HIS A 167 14.37 0.17 2.36
C HIS A 167 15.53 0.61 1.46
N GLN A 168 15.93 1.88 1.51
CA GLN A 168 17.07 2.40 0.74
C GLN A 168 18.44 2.03 1.34
N MET A 169 18.49 1.38 2.51
CA MET A 169 19.75 0.96 3.13
C MET A 169 20.27 -0.39 2.61
N CYS A 170 19.67 -0.97 1.56
CA CYS A 170 20.24 -2.12 0.85
C CYS A 170 21.57 -1.71 0.23
N GLY A 171 22.67 -2.37 0.61
CA GLY A 171 24.06 -2.03 0.26
C GLY A 171 24.46 -2.28 -1.21
N THR A 172 23.53 -2.17 -2.14
CA THR A 172 23.65 -2.57 -3.54
C THR A 172 23.63 -1.33 -4.45
N ARG A 173 24.65 -1.24 -5.33
CA ARG A 173 24.73 -0.16 -6.33
C ARG A 173 23.79 -0.49 -7.49
N CYS A 174 22.60 0.09 -7.53
CA CYS A 174 21.74 0.08 -8.71
C CYS A 174 22.08 1.25 -9.65
N ASN A 175 21.68 1.16 -10.93
CA ASN A 175 21.76 2.31 -11.83
C ASN A 175 21.06 3.53 -11.22
N THR A 176 21.75 4.67 -11.17
CA THR A 176 21.30 5.89 -10.47
C THR A 176 20.01 6.48 -11.02
N PHE A 177 19.69 6.22 -12.30
CA PHE A 177 18.53 6.78 -12.97
C PHE A 177 17.77 5.72 -13.74
N ASN A 178 16.44 5.77 -13.64
CA ASN A 178 15.53 4.93 -14.37
C ASN A 178 14.42 5.78 -14.98
N ILE A 179 14.24 5.69 -16.30
CA ILE A 179 13.18 6.40 -17.01
C ILE A 179 11.77 6.02 -16.53
N THR A 180 11.56 4.81 -16.01
CA THR A 180 10.25 4.39 -15.48
C THR A 180 9.94 4.99 -14.11
N LEU A 181 10.87 5.71 -13.46
CA LEU A 181 10.59 6.55 -12.29
C LEU A 181 9.97 7.90 -12.67
N VAL A 182 10.13 8.34 -13.92
CA VAL A 182 9.64 9.65 -14.40
C VAL A 182 8.12 9.78 -14.24
N PRO A 183 7.28 8.78 -14.57
CA PRO A 183 5.83 8.86 -14.33
C PRO A 183 5.48 9.04 -12.84
N LEU A 184 6.22 8.38 -11.95
CA LEU A 184 6.00 8.45 -10.50
C LEU A 184 6.37 9.85 -9.96
N MET A 185 7.49 10.40 -10.40
CA MET A 185 7.94 11.74 -10.05
C MET A 185 7.02 12.82 -10.64
N LEU A 186 6.55 12.66 -11.89
CA LEU A 186 5.60 13.57 -12.52
C LEU A 186 4.24 13.54 -11.82
N GLY A 187 3.76 12.36 -11.41
CA GLY A 187 2.52 12.22 -10.64
C GLY A 187 2.58 13.00 -9.33
N ALA A 188 3.64 12.78 -8.53
CA ALA A 188 3.86 13.52 -7.30
C ALA A 188 4.02 15.04 -7.51
N PHE A 189 4.70 15.45 -8.58
CA PHE A 189 4.92 16.86 -8.91
C PHE A 189 3.65 17.57 -9.37
N VAL A 190 2.87 16.96 -10.26
CA VAL A 190 1.58 17.51 -10.71
C VAL A 190 0.66 17.72 -9.52
N VAL A 191 0.57 16.72 -8.64
CA VAL A 191 -0.18 16.79 -7.39
C VAL A 191 0.33 17.96 -6.54
N ALA A 192 1.62 18.08 -6.26
CA ALA A 192 2.16 19.18 -5.48
C ALA A 192 1.81 20.60 -6.00
N LEU A 193 1.51 20.75 -7.30
CA LEU A 193 1.17 22.03 -7.93
C LEU A 193 -0.33 22.36 -7.94
N VAL A 194 -1.20 21.40 -7.66
CA VAL A 194 -2.64 21.61 -7.76
C VAL A 194 -3.19 22.22 -6.46
N PRO A 195 -4.13 23.19 -6.53
CA PRO A 195 -4.74 23.77 -5.35
C PRO A 195 -5.32 22.71 -4.41
N GLN A 196 -5.01 22.80 -3.12
CA GLN A 196 -5.50 21.87 -2.12
C GLN A 196 -6.98 22.17 -1.81
N SER A 197 -7.86 21.51 -2.54
CA SER A 197 -9.30 21.49 -2.28
C SER A 197 -9.82 20.06 -2.19
N VAL A 198 -10.83 19.85 -1.36
CA VAL A 198 -11.41 18.52 -1.13
C VAL A 198 -11.96 17.90 -2.41
N GLU A 199 -12.53 18.71 -3.31
CA GLU A 199 -13.05 18.24 -4.60
C GLU A 199 -11.92 17.75 -5.51
N ILE A 200 -10.82 18.49 -5.58
CA ILE A 200 -9.65 18.12 -6.35
C ILE A 200 -9.01 16.85 -5.78
N GLU A 201 -8.87 16.75 -4.45
CA GLU A 201 -8.32 15.56 -3.78
C GLU A 201 -9.10 14.30 -4.15
N TYR A 202 -10.43 14.38 -4.11
CA TYR A 202 -11.32 13.28 -4.46
C TYR A 202 -11.18 12.88 -5.94
N VAL A 203 -11.21 13.87 -6.85
CA VAL A 203 -11.04 13.62 -8.28
C VAL A 203 -9.68 12.99 -8.56
N MET A 204 -8.61 13.47 -7.93
CA MET A 204 -7.26 12.90 -8.08
C MET A 204 -7.18 11.46 -7.59
N LEU A 205 -7.80 11.14 -6.44
CA LEU A 205 -7.86 9.78 -5.92
C LEU A 205 -8.61 8.85 -6.90
N GLN A 206 -9.75 9.29 -7.42
CA GLN A 206 -10.54 8.53 -8.39
C GLN A 206 -9.79 8.31 -9.71
N LEU A 207 -9.17 9.35 -10.25
CA LEU A 207 -8.37 9.26 -11.47
C LEU A 207 -7.17 8.33 -11.27
N THR A 208 -6.47 8.46 -10.15
CA THR A 208 -5.35 7.58 -9.83
C THR A 208 -5.81 6.13 -9.71
N ALA A 209 -6.90 5.87 -8.99
CA ALA A 209 -7.46 4.52 -8.87
C ALA A 209 -7.88 3.95 -10.24
N ALA A 210 -8.52 4.74 -11.09
CA ALA A 210 -8.93 4.33 -12.43
C ALA A 210 -7.71 4.02 -13.32
N VAL A 211 -6.71 4.91 -13.36
CA VAL A 211 -5.48 4.73 -14.15
C VAL A 211 -4.71 3.50 -13.67
N VAL A 212 -4.50 3.36 -12.36
CA VAL A 212 -3.80 2.21 -11.77
C VAL A 212 -4.55 0.92 -12.09
N THR A 213 -5.88 0.89 -11.94
CA THR A 213 -6.70 -0.29 -12.25
C THR A 213 -6.60 -0.66 -13.73
N LEU A 214 -6.76 0.30 -14.64
CA LEU A 214 -6.65 0.06 -16.08
C LEU A 214 -5.26 -0.43 -16.46
N TYR A 215 -4.20 0.13 -15.86
CA TYR A 215 -2.84 -0.29 -16.11
C TYR A 215 -2.59 -1.73 -15.64
N HIS A 216 -3.05 -2.10 -14.44
CA HIS A 216 -2.94 -3.48 -13.93
C HIS A 216 -3.75 -4.47 -14.78
N LEU A 217 -4.97 -4.11 -15.21
CA LEU A 217 -5.79 -4.95 -16.08
C LEU A 217 -5.12 -5.12 -17.46
N PHE A 218 -4.64 -4.03 -18.06
CA PHE A 218 -3.94 -4.08 -19.34
C PHE A 218 -2.68 -4.94 -19.25
N TYR A 219 -1.86 -4.72 -18.22
CA TYR A 219 -0.66 -5.51 -17.96
C TYR A 219 -0.99 -7.00 -17.79
N GLY A 220 -2.00 -7.31 -16.97
CA GLY A 220 -2.46 -8.69 -16.77
C GLY A 220 -2.90 -9.37 -18.06
N VAL A 221 -3.69 -8.67 -18.90
CA VAL A 221 -4.11 -9.20 -20.22
C VAL A 221 -2.91 -9.42 -21.14
N CYS A 222 -1.96 -8.49 -21.19
CA CYS A 222 -0.74 -8.63 -21.98
C CYS A 222 0.11 -9.83 -21.54
N VAL A 223 0.28 -10.02 -20.24
CA VAL A 223 1.01 -11.15 -19.65
C VAL A 223 0.33 -12.46 -20.00
N VAL A 224 -0.99 -12.58 -19.77
CA VAL A 224 -1.74 -13.80 -20.09
C VAL A 224 -1.60 -14.15 -21.56
N ARG A 225 -1.69 -13.15 -22.45
CA ARG A 225 -1.52 -13.37 -23.89
C ARG A 225 -0.10 -13.84 -24.26
N GLN A 226 0.93 -13.23 -23.68
CA GLN A 226 2.32 -13.65 -23.88
C GLN A 226 2.56 -15.08 -23.38
N MET A 227 1.95 -15.45 -22.26
CA MET A 227 2.02 -16.80 -21.73
C MET A 227 1.30 -17.81 -22.61
N CYS A 228 0.08 -17.51 -23.07
CA CYS A 228 -0.66 -18.38 -24.00
C CYS A 228 0.20 -18.67 -25.23
N ASN A 229 0.87 -17.65 -25.77
CA ASN A 229 1.80 -17.82 -26.89
C ASN A 229 3.03 -18.66 -26.51
N HIS A 230 3.62 -18.45 -25.33
CA HIS A 230 4.81 -19.18 -24.87
C HIS A 230 4.52 -20.68 -24.63
N PHE A 231 3.35 -20.98 -24.07
CA PHE A 231 2.92 -22.35 -23.77
C PHE A 231 2.11 -23.01 -24.89
N ASN A 232 1.96 -22.36 -26.05
CA ASN A 232 1.11 -22.81 -27.17
C ASN A 232 -0.33 -23.18 -26.72
N ILE A 233 -0.87 -22.43 -25.75
CA ILE A 233 -2.25 -22.58 -25.32
C ILE A 233 -3.09 -21.68 -26.22
N MET A 234 -3.88 -22.27 -27.11
CA MET A 234 -4.86 -21.51 -27.87
C MET A 234 -6.03 -21.17 -26.94
N ALA A 235 -6.08 -19.92 -26.51
CA ALA A 235 -7.23 -19.31 -25.84
C ALA A 235 -8.02 -18.47 -26.85
#